data_AF-A0A5C6EDN9-F1
#
_entry.id   AF-A0A5C6EDN9-F1
#
_cell.length_a   1.000
_cell.length_b   1.000
_cell.length_c   1.000
_cell.angle_alpha   90.00
_cell.angle_beta   90.00
_cell.angle_gamma   90.00
#
_symmetry.space_group_name_H-M   'P 1'
#
loop_
_entity.id
_entity.type
_entity.pdbx_description
1 polymer ?
#
loop_
_entity_poly.entity_id
_entity_poly.type
_entity_poly.pdbx_seq_one_letter_code
_entity_poly.pdbx_strand_id
1 'polypeptide(L)' 'MSNIPVDLPDDLMQFVDQATEKGGFANPSEFIVALVAAANEKQLEIEHALMAGISSGPAEPWTDEEWQAIKERVVSKSVK' A
#
# COMPACT_ATOMS: atom_id res chain seq x y z
N MET A 1 13.65 -10.04 20.93
CA MET A 1 12.35 -10.08 20.22
C MET A 1 11.26 -10.21 21.26
N SER A 2 10.15 -9.51 21.05
CA SER A 2 8.96 -9.62 21.91
C SER A 2 7.94 -10.54 21.22
N ASN A 3 7.17 -11.30 21.99
CA ASN A 3 6.15 -12.20 21.47
C ASN A 3 4.75 -11.68 21.80
N ILE A 4 3.82 -11.84 20.85
CA ILE A 4 2.40 -11.53 21.02
C ILE A 4 1.63 -12.83 20.71
N PRO A 5 0.96 -13.45 21.70
CA PRO A 5 0.09 -14.59 21.42
C PRO A 5 -1.15 -14.12 20.67
N VAL A 6 -1.53 -14.84 19.62
CA VAL A 6 -2.70 -14.55 18.80
C VAL A 6 -3.43 -15.85 18.53
N ASP A 7 -4.72 -15.88 18.85
CA ASP A 7 -5.61 -16.98 18.48
C ASP A 7 -6.27 -16.66 17.14
N LEU A 8 -6.11 -17.57 16.18
CA LEU A 8 -6.70 -17.45 14.86
C LEU A 8 -7.84 -18.48 14.72
N PRO A 9 -9.03 -18.08 14.25
CA PRO A 9 -10.06 -19.02 13.86
C PRO A 9 -9.59 -19.89 12.68
N ASP A 10 -10.23 -21.05 12.50
CA ASP A 10 -9.80 -22.09 11.55
C ASP A 10 -9.68 -21.60 10.10
N ASP A 11 -10.56 -20.69 9.68
CA ASP A 11 -10.54 -20.10 8.34
C ASP A 11 -9.30 -19.23 8.11
N LEU A 12 -8.91 -18.43 9.11
CA LEU A 12 -7.69 -17.61 9.06
C LEU A 12 -6.43 -18.49 9.14
N MET A 13 -6.45 -19.56 9.92
CA MET A 13 -5.36 -20.54 9.94
C MET A 13 -5.16 -21.16 8.55
N GLN A 14 -6.25 -21.62 7.91
CA GLN A 14 -6.18 -22.18 6.56
C GLN A 14 -5.65 -21.16 5.54
N PHE A 15 -6.06 -19.90 5.65
CA PHE A 15 -5.54 -18.83 4.80
C PHE A 15 -4.02 -18.64 4.99
N VAL A 16 -3.55 -18.59 6.24
CA VAL A 16 -2.13 -18.41 6.56
C VAL A 16 -1.28 -19.56 6.03
N ASP A 17 -1.75 -20.80 6.17
CA ASP A 17 -1.04 -21.98 5.66
C ASP A 17 -0.88 -21.91 4.13
N GLN A 18 -1.98 -21.63 3.42
CA GLN A 18 -1.94 -21.50 1.96
C GLN A 18 -1.07 -20.33 1.50
N ALA A 19 -1.11 -19.21 2.21
CA ALA A 19 -0.31 -18.04 1.88
C ALA A 19 1.19 -18.26 2.16
N THR A 20 1.52 -19.03 3.20
CA THR A 20 2.88 -19.45 3.53
C THR A 20 3.48 -20.27 2.38
N GLU A 21 2.77 -21.30 1.93
CA GLU A 21 3.20 -22.15 0.81
C GLU A 21 3.34 -21.37 -0.49
N LYS A 22 2.33 -20.58 -0.86
CA LYS A 22 2.32 -19.79 -2.11
C LYS A 22 3.39 -18.70 -2.11
N GLY A 23 3.64 -18.09 -0.96
CA GLY A 23 4.64 -17.03 -0.79
C GLY A 23 6.07 -17.55 -0.65
N GLY A 24 6.26 -18.86 -0.51
CA GLY A 24 7.58 -19.46 -0.30
C GLY A 24 8.19 -19.16 1.07
N PHE A 25 7.36 -18.86 2.07
CA PHE A 25 7.79 -18.62 3.44
C PHE A 25 8.12 -19.95 4.13
N ALA A 26 9.10 -19.95 5.05
CA ALA A 26 9.52 -21.17 5.72
C ALA A 26 8.51 -21.63 6.79
N ASN A 27 7.70 -20.72 7.34
CA ASN A 27 6.67 -21.01 8.33
C ASN A 27 5.60 -19.90 8.43
N PRO A 28 4.43 -20.20 9.04
CA PRO A 28 3.36 -19.23 9.27
C PRO A 28 3.78 -17.94 9.99
N SER A 29 4.67 -18.03 10.98
CA SER A 29 5.11 -16.85 11.73
C SER A 29 5.90 -15.89 10.86
N GLU A 30 6.72 -16.40 9.95
CA GLU A 30 7.44 -15.58 8.97
C GLU A 30 6.48 -14.84 8.03
N PHE A 31 5.46 -15.55 7.52
CA PHE A 31 4.41 -14.93 6.71
C PHE A 31 3.68 -13.81 7.48
N ILE A 32 3.29 -14.06 8.73
CA ILE A 32 2.60 -13.07 9.58
C ILE A 32 3.49 -11.84 9.81
N VAL A 33 4.79 -12.04 10.09
CA VAL A 33 5.73 -10.92 10.25
C VAL A 33 5.84 -10.10 8.96
N ALA A 34 5.96 -10.76 7.81
CA ALA A 34 5.99 -10.08 6.52
C ALA A 34 4.70 -9.30 6.24
N LEU A 35 3.54 -9.88 6.57
CA LEU A 35 2.24 -9.23 6.42
C LEU A 35 2.13 -7.97 7.28
N VAL A 36 2.56 -8.03 8.55
CA VAL A 36 2.56 -6.87 9.45
C VAL A 36 3.54 -5.80 8.97
N ALA A 37 4.73 -6.19 8.49
CA ALA A 37 5.70 -5.27 7.93
C ALA A 37 5.14 -4.53 6.70
N ALA A 38 4.50 -5.25 5.78
CA ALA A 38 3.88 -4.67 4.60
C ALA A 38 2.70 -3.73 4.96
N ALA A 39 1.91 -4.08 5.97
CA ALA A 39 0.84 -3.21 6.46
C ALA A 39 1.40 -1.90 7.05
N ASN A 40 2.49 -1.99 7.81
CA ASN A 40 3.18 -0.82 8.37
C ASN A 40 3.81 0.06 7.27
N GLU A 41 4.48 -0.55 6.29
CA GLU A 41 5.06 0.17 5.16
C GLU A 41 4.00 0.94 4.37
N LYS A 42 2.88 0.28 4.02
CA LYS A 42 1.76 0.93 3.32
C LYS A 42 1.19 2.10 4.12
N GLN A 43 1.09 1.98 5.45
CA GLN A 43 0.64 3.08 6.30
C GLN A 43 1.62 4.26 6.24
N LEU A 44 2.92 4.00 6.29
CA LEU A 44 3.95 5.02 6.19
C LEU A 44 3.97 5.70 4.81
N GLU A 45 3.73 4.96 3.72
CA GLU A 45 3.62 5.54 2.37
C GLU A 45 2.45 6.54 2.29
N ILE A 46 1.29 6.18 2.86
CA ILE A 46 0.11 7.05 2.90
C ILE A 46 0.41 8.31 3.72
N GLU A 47 1.03 8.16 4.89
CA GLU A 47 1.40 9.28 5.74
C GLU A 47 2.41 10.21 5.04
N HIS A 48 3.40 9.64 4.37
CA HIS A 48 4.37 10.40 3.61
C HIS A 48 3.72 11.17 2.45
N ALA A 49 2.82 10.53 1.70
CA ALA A 49 2.07 11.20 0.63
C ALA A 49 1.19 12.34 1.16
N LEU A 50 0.57 12.15 2.32
CA LEU A 50 -0.21 13.19 2.99
C LEU A 50 0.67 14.37 3.39
N MET A 51 1.82 14.13 4.03
CA MET A 51 2.75 15.18 4.42
C MET A 51 3.32 15.93 3.21
N ALA A 52 3.63 15.21 2.12
CA ALA A 52 4.04 15.81 0.86
C ALA A 52 2.95 16.74 0.29
N GLY A 53 1.68 16.32 0.33
CA GLY A 53 0.55 17.14 -0.09
C GLY A 53 0.38 18.40 0.76
N ILE A 54 0.41 18.27 2.10
CA ILE A 54 0.36 19.41 3.02
C ILE A 54 1.51 20.39 2.76
N SER A 55 2.70 19.86 2.45
CA SER A 55 3.90 20.67 2.18
C SER A 55 3.95 21.24 0.75
N SER A 56 3.03 20.85 -0.13
CA SER A 56 3.04 21.23 -1.55
C SER A 56 2.58 22.67 -1.82
N GLY A 57 2.14 23.38 -0.79
CA GLY A 57 1.64 24.74 -0.88
C GLY A 57 0.11 24.81 -0.70
N PRO A 58 -0.47 26.01 -0.83
CA PRO A 58 -1.91 26.20 -0.67
C PRO A 58 -2.68 25.46 -1.77
N ALA A 59 -3.82 24.89 -1.40
CA ALA A 59 -4.73 24.28 -2.37
C ALA A 59 -5.35 25.38 -3.25
N GLU A 60 -5.35 25.13 -4.56
CA GLU A 60 -5.96 26.01 -5.57
C GLU A 60 -7.18 25.32 -6.21
N PRO A 61 -8.22 26.07 -6.62
CA PRO A 61 -9.37 25.50 -7.33
C PRO A 61 -8.94 24.83 -8.63
N TRP A 62 -9.46 23.62 -8.88
CA TRP A 62 -9.22 22.92 -10.13
C TRP A 62 -10.15 23.48 -11.22
N THR A 63 -9.58 23.99 -12.32
CA THR A 63 -10.36 24.49 -13.47
C THR A 63 -10.52 23.45 -14.59
N ASP A 64 -11.58 23.59 -15.39
CA ASP A 64 -11.82 22.70 -16.53
C ASP A 64 -10.69 22.81 -17.57
N GLU A 65 -10.15 24.01 -17.77
CA GLU A 65 -9.02 24.25 -18.68
C GLU A 65 -7.75 23.51 -18.24
N GLU A 66 -7.39 23.56 -16.96
CA GLU A 66 -6.25 22.82 -16.41
C GLU A 66 -6.43 21.31 -16.54
N TRP A 67 -7.66 20.83 -16.35
CA TRP A 67 -7.95 19.41 -16.52
C TRP A 67 -7.76 18.95 -17.97
N GLN A 68 -8.22 19.72 -18.95
CA GLN A 68 -8.00 19.39 -20.36
C GLN A 68 -6.52 19.44 -20.73
N ALA A 69 -5.78 20.45 -20.25
CA ALA A 69 -4.33 20.54 -20.47
C ALA A 69 -3.56 19.33 -19.91
N ILE A 70 -3.96 18.82 -18.73
CA ILE A 70 -3.38 17.59 -18.15
C ILE A 70 -3.65 16.38 -19.06
N LYS A 71 -4.89 16.21 -19.55
CA LYS A 71 -5.24 15.10 -20.44
C LYS A 71 -4.44 15.13 -21.74
N GLU A 72 -4.38 16.28 -22.40
CA GLU A 72 -3.62 16.46 -23.64
C GLU A 72 -2.14 16.13 -23.45
N ARG A 73 -1.56 16.55 -22.32
CA ARG A 73 -0.17 16.22 -21.95
C ARG A 73 0.04 14.72 -21.74
N VAL A 74 -0.91 14.01 -21.14
CA VAL A 74 -0.80 12.55 -20.95
C VAL A 74 -0.93 11.83 -22.30
N VAL A 75 -1.92 12.19 -23.11
CA VAL A 75 -2.15 11.59 -24.44
C VAL A 75 -0.94 11.79 -25.35
N SER A 76 -0.40 13.01 -25.43
CA SER A 76 0.78 13.30 -26.26
C SER A 76 2.05 12.54 -25.83
N LYS A 77 2.18 12.18 -24.54
CA LYS A 77 3.28 11.34 -24.05
C LYS A 77 3.12 9.85 -24.35
N SER A 78 1.88 9.37 -24.46
CA SER A 78 1.58 7.96 -24.77
C SER A 78 1.69 7.62 -26.26
N VAL A 79 1.78 8.62 -27.15
CA VAL A 79 1.90 8.43 -28.62
C VAL A 79 3.39 8.42 -29.06
N LYS A 80 4.29 7.83 -28.25
CA LYS A 80 5.70 7.64 -28.61
C LYS A 80 6.07 6.17 -28.67
#